data_AF-A0A4Q3BVK4-F1
#
_entry.id   AF-A0A4Q3BVK4-F1
#
_cell.length_a   1.000
_cell.length_b   1.000
_cell.length_c   1.000
_cell.angle_alpha   90.00
_cell.angle_beta   90.00
_cell.angle_gamma   90.00
#
_symmetry.space_group_name_H-M   'P 1'
#
loop_
_entity.id
_entity.type
_entity.pdbx_description
1 polymer ?
#
loop_
_entity_poly.entity_id
_entity_poly.type
_entity_poly.pdbx_seq_one_letter_code
_entity_poly.pdbx_strand_id
1 'polypeptide(L)' 'THAPQVAARANTHLLISKGPAGDDKGRIATRVATMDEADRREEIARMLAGASITEEARAAAGKLLAGEG' A
#
# COMPACT_ATOMS: atom_id res chain seq x y z
N THR A 1 -8.03 0.83 -4.63
CA THR A 1 -8.50 2.23 -4.48
C THR A 1 -7.30 3.14 -4.25
N HIS A 2 -7.38 4.40 -4.65
CA HIS A 2 -6.34 5.39 -4.33
C HIS A 2 -6.66 6.20 -3.06
N ALA A 3 -7.86 6.05 -2.49
CA ALA A 3 -8.25 6.71 -1.26
C ALA A 3 -7.73 5.93 -0.02
N PRO A 4 -6.85 6.51 0.81
CA PRO A 4 -6.27 5.82 1.96
C PRO A 4 -7.34 5.44 3.00
N GLN A 5 -8.38 6.26 3.17
CA GLN A 5 -9.45 5.94 4.13
C GLN A 5 -10.22 4.68 3.72
N VAL A 6 -10.44 4.49 2.41
CA VAL A 6 -11.13 3.30 1.89
C VAL A 6 -10.23 2.07 2.00
N ALA A 7 -8.94 2.19 1.66
CA ALA A 7 -7.98 1.09 1.76
C ALA A 7 -7.78 0.62 3.22
N ALA A 8 -7.77 1.55 4.18
CA ALA A 8 -7.65 1.25 5.61
C ALA A 8 -8.85 0.46 6.19
N ARG A 9 -10.03 0.50 5.55
CA ARG A 9 -11.21 -0.26 5.99
C ARG A 9 -11.30 -1.68 5.41
N ALA A 10 -10.43 -2.05 4.47
CA ALA A 10 -10.45 -3.38 3.85
C ALA A 10 -9.91 -4.47 4.80
N ASN A 11 -10.54 -5.66 4.77
CA ASN A 11 -10.04 -6.84 5.50
C ASN A 11 -8.72 -7.38 4.93
N THR A 12 -8.47 -7.17 3.63
CA THR A 12 -7.25 -7.61 2.96
C THR A 12 -6.75 -6.48 2.07
N HIS A 13 -5.46 -6.14 2.18
CA HIS A 13 -4.82 -5.17 1.30
C HIS A 13 -3.92 -5.92 0.30
N LEU A 14 -4.21 -5.75 -0.99
CA LEU A 14 -3.42 -6.30 -2.08
C LEU A 14 -2.56 -5.22 -2.72
N LEU A 15 -1.26 -5.48 -2.84
CA LEU A 15 -0.33 -4.67 -3.63
C LEU A 15 -0.42 -5.09 -5.09
N ILE A 16 -0.65 -4.12 -5.98
CA ILE A 16 -0.52 -4.31 -7.42
C ILE A 16 0.79 -3.66 -7.88
N SER A 17 1.66 -4.44 -8.52
CA SER A 17 2.92 -3.96 -9.08
C SER A 17 3.12 -4.45 -10.51
N LYS A 18 3.99 -3.77 -11.26
CA LYS A 18 4.37 -4.16 -12.63
C LYS A 18 5.86 -4.46 -12.66
N GLY A 19 6.25 -5.54 -13.32
CA GLY A 19 7.66 -5.88 -13.52
C GLY A 19 7.87 -6.94 -14.60
N PRO A 20 9.14 -7.30 -14.91
CA PRO A 20 9.46 -8.30 -15.92
C PRO A 20 8.74 -9.63 -15.71
N ALA A 21 8.36 -10.32 -16.77
CA ALA A 21 7.70 -11.62 -16.70
C ALA A 21 8.75 -12.75 -16.83
N GLY A 22 9.13 -13.36 -15.70
CA GLY A 22 10.23 -14.34 -15.69
C GLY A 22 11.56 -13.69 -16.07
N ASP A 23 12.38 -14.42 -16.81
CA ASP A 23 13.70 -13.95 -17.27
C ASP A 23 13.62 -13.07 -18.52
N ASP A 24 12.46 -13.02 -19.19
CA ASP A 24 12.22 -12.17 -20.34
C ASP A 24 11.96 -10.72 -19.92
N LYS A 25 12.97 -9.86 -20.11
CA LYS A 25 12.90 -8.42 -19.80
C LYS A 25 12.04 -7.63 -20.78
N GLY A 26 11.66 -8.18 -21.93
CA GLY A 26 10.82 -7.51 -22.93
C GLY A 26 9.32 -7.51 -22.59
N ARG A 27 8.89 -8.39 -21.69
CA ARG A 27 7.48 -8.54 -21.29
C ARG A 27 7.26 -8.05 -19.86
N ILE A 28 6.32 -7.12 -19.67
CA ILE A 28 5.89 -6.64 -18.36
C ILE A 28 4.60 -7.36 -17.93
N ALA A 29 4.62 -7.95 -16.73
CA ALA A 29 3.47 -8.56 -16.09
C ALA A 29 2.98 -7.73 -14.90
N THR A 30 1.67 -7.78 -14.67
CA THR A 30 1.06 -7.29 -13.42
C THR A 30 1.15 -8.39 -12.38
N ARG A 31 1.64 -8.05 -11.20
CA ARG A 31 1.70 -8.93 -10.02
C ARG A 31 0.73 -8.44 -8.97
N VAL A 32 0.17 -9.38 -8.23
CA VAL A 32 -0.70 -9.12 -7.09
C VAL A 32 -0.10 -9.87 -5.91
N ALA A 33 0.11 -9.17 -4.81
CA ALA A 33 0.62 -9.75 -3.57
C ALA A 33 -0.25 -9.29 -2.40
N THR A 34 -0.44 -10.15 -1.41
CA THR A 34 -1.08 -9.74 -0.15
C THR A 34 -0.05 -9.01 0.70
N MET A 35 -0.44 -7.88 1.28
CA MET A 35 0.40 -7.15 2.24
C MET A 35 0.16 -7.69 3.65
N ASP A 36 1.24 -7.79 4.43
CA ASP A 36 1.13 -7.95 5.87
C ASP A 36 0.75 -6.61 6.55
N GLU A 37 0.60 -6.63 7.87
CA GLU A 37 0.19 -5.44 8.61
C GLU A 37 1.20 -4.28 8.55
N ALA A 38 2.50 -4.59 8.52
CA ALA A 38 3.55 -3.60 8.48
C ALA A 38 3.62 -2.92 7.11
N ASP A 39 3.66 -3.71 6.04
CA ASP A 39 3.61 -3.23 4.66
C ASP A 39 2.33 -2.46 4.39
N ARG A 40 1.20 -2.92 4.94
CA ARG A 40 -0.09 -2.24 4.84
C ARG A 40 -0.04 -0.85 5.48
N ARG A 41 0.62 -0.69 6.64
CA ARG A 41 0.77 0.62 7.30
C ARG A 41 1.63 1.56 6.46
N GLU A 42 2.76 1.07 5.95
CA GLU A 42 3.65 1.87 5.08
C GLU A 42 2.93 2.30 3.80
N GLU A 43 2.15 1.41 3.18
CA GLU A 43 1.39 1.75 1.98
C GLU A 43 0.33 2.81 2.23
N ILE A 44 -0.43 2.72 3.33
CA ILE A 44 -1.40 3.76 3.70
C ILE A 44 -0.68 5.09 4.01
N ALA A 45 0.47 5.05 4.68
CA ALA A 45 1.27 6.25 4.92
C ALA A 45 1.79 6.87 3.60
N ARG A 46 2.23 6.04 2.66
CA ARG A 46 2.62 6.44 1.29
C ARG A 46 1.44 7.02 0.51
N MET A 47 0.23 6.45 0.66
CA MET A 47 -0.98 7.01 0.04
C MET A 47 -1.35 8.39 0.61
N LEU A 48 -1.02 8.67 1.88
CA LEU A 48 -1.26 9.95 2.54
C LEU A 48 -0.21 11.02 2.18
N ALA A 49 1.08 10.67 2.19
CA ALA A 49 2.19 11.61 2.02
C ALA A 49 2.83 11.62 0.63
N GLY A 50 2.48 10.66 -0.23
CA GLY A 50 3.10 10.46 -1.53
C GLY A 50 4.40 9.65 -1.45
N ALA A 51 5.38 9.99 -2.30
CA ALA A 51 6.61 9.20 -2.45
C ALA A 51 7.52 9.24 -1.21
N SER A 52 7.45 10.30 -0.42
CA SER A 52 8.25 10.47 0.81
C SER A 52 7.40 10.19 2.03
N ILE A 53 7.60 9.04 2.66
CA ILE A 53 6.89 8.65 3.89
C ILE A 53 7.51 9.38 5.08
N THR A 54 6.67 10.07 5.86
CA THR A 54 7.07 10.75 7.10
C THR A 54 6.53 10.02 8.33
N GLU A 55 7.09 10.33 9.51
CA GLU A 55 6.60 9.78 10.78
C GLU A 55 5.15 10.20 11.07
N GLU A 56 4.78 11.43 10.72
CA GLU A 56 3.41 11.93 10.87
C GLU A 56 2.45 11.13 9.98
N ALA A 57 2.87 10.80 8.76
CA ALA A 57 2.08 9.97 7.85
C ALA A 57 1.90 8.54 8.39
N ARG A 58 2.96 7.95 8.97
CA ARG A 58 2.88 6.64 9.67
C ARG A 58 1.96 6.68 10.86
N ALA A 59 1.96 7.78 11.63
CA ALA A 59 1.07 7.96 12.77
C ALA A 59 -0.39 8.09 12.31
N ALA A 60 -0.66 8.89 11.28
CA ALA A 60 -1.99 9.04 10.70
C ALA A 60 -2.52 7.73 10.08
N ALA A 61 -1.66 6.98 9.37
CA ALA A 61 -1.99 5.66 8.87
C ALA A 61 -2.40 4.70 10.00
N GLY A 62 -1.66 4.70 11.11
CA GLY A 62 -1.99 3.91 12.29
C GLY A 62 -3.40 4.21 12.82
N LYS A 63 -3.79 5.48 12.92
CA LYS A 63 -5.14 5.90 13.33
C LYS A 63 -6.22 5.39 12.38
N LEU A 64 -6.00 5.51 11.06
CA LEU A 64 -6.94 5.00 10.07
C LEU A 64 -7.15 3.49 10.17
N LEU A 65 -6.07 2.74 10.41
CA LEU A 65 -6.09 1.28 10.57
C LEU A 65 -6.79 0.86 11.88
N ALA A 66 -6.63 1.63 12.95
CA ALA A 66 -7.35 1.46 14.20
C ALA A 66 -8.83 1.90 14.10
N GLY A 67 -9.22 2.55 13.00
CA GLY A 67 -10.58 3.05 12.77
C GLY A 67 -10.89 4.40 13.42
N GLU A 68 -9.86 5.12 13.89
CA GLU A 68 -9.92 6.40 14.60
C GLU A 68 -9.86 7.64 13.69
N GLY A 69 -9.88 7.44 12.37
CA GLY A 69 -9.82 8.53 11.37
C GLY A 69 -11.01 8.56 10.42
#